data_AF-A0ABD6SD73-F1
#
_entry.id   AF-A0ABD6SD73-F1
#
_cell.length_a   1.000
_cell.length_b   1.000
_cell.length_c   1.000
_cell.angle_alpha   90.00
_cell.angle_beta   90.00
_cell.angle_gamma   90.00
#
_symmetry.space_group_name_H-M   'P 1'
#
loop_
_entity.id
_entity.type
_entity.pdbx_description
1 polymer ?
#
loop_
_entity_poly.entity_id
_entity_poly.type
_entity_poly.pdbx_seq_one_letter_code
_entity_poly.pdbx_strand_id
1 'polypeptide(L)' 'MNKVEWKKDQFGCYESQHILVTYLGEDMPKYRVLGNPDGEGWVLASYDTFTGEYTAYNEELVFTSPEEAKEYVDTKLNN' A
#
# COMPACT_ATOMS: atom_id res chain seq x y z
N MET A 1 -16.40 -9.08 -7.26
CA MET A 1 -15.31 -8.29 -6.65
C MET A 1 -14.14 -8.33 -7.61
N ASN A 2 -13.77 -7.21 -8.23
CA ASN A 2 -12.55 -7.16 -9.02
C ASN A 2 -11.38 -7.33 -8.07
N LYS A 3 -10.66 -8.43 -8.19
CA LYS A 3 -9.49 -8.71 -7.37
C LYS A 3 -8.44 -7.67 -7.75
N VAL A 4 -8.09 -6.78 -6.82
CA VAL A 4 -7.09 -5.75 -7.08
C VAL A 4 -5.74 -6.44 -7.28
N GLU A 5 -5.05 -6.12 -8.36
CA GLU A 5 -3.76 -6.74 -8.67
C GLU A 5 -2.64 -6.01 -7.92
N TRP A 6 -2.04 -6.73 -6.98
CA TRP A 6 -0.87 -6.25 -6.25
C TRP A 6 0.40 -6.42 -7.09
N LYS A 7 1.11 -5.32 -7.30
CA LYS A 7 2.39 -5.28 -8.00
C LYS A 7 3.52 -5.25 -6.97
N LYS A 8 4.53 -6.10 -7.14
CA LYS A 8 5.73 -6.11 -6.30
C LYS A 8 6.80 -5.21 -6.91
N ASP A 9 7.43 -4.38 -6.10
CA ASP A 9 8.53 -3.50 -6.48
C ASP A 9 9.49 -3.26 -5.30
N GLN A 10 10.49 -2.41 -5.51
CA GLN A 10 11.33 -1.87 -4.46
C GLN A 10 11.06 -0.38 -4.33
N PHE A 11 10.94 0.10 -3.09
CA PHE A 11 10.90 1.52 -2.78
C PHE A 11 12.18 1.89 -2.04
N GLY A 12 13.14 2.46 -2.75
CA GLY A 12 14.51 2.60 -2.25
C GLY A 12 15.14 1.22 -1.99
N CYS A 13 15.54 0.94 -0.75
CA CYS A 13 16.09 -0.34 -0.33
C CYS A 13 15.05 -1.29 0.31
N TYR A 14 13.78 -0.88 0.40
CA TYR A 14 12.73 -1.65 1.05
C TYR A 14 11.93 -2.47 0.03
N GLU A 15 11.58 -3.69 0.41
CA GLU A 15 10.58 -4.47 -0.31
C GLU A 15 9.22 -3.78 -0.25
N SER A 16 8.53 -3.73 -1.38
CA SER A 16 7.24 -3.06 -1.48
C SER A 16 6.25 -3.79 -2.37
N GLN A 17 4.97 -3.64 -2.04
CA GLN A 17 3.86 -4.13 -2.86
C GLN A 17 2.82 -3.03 -2.93
N HIS A 18 2.29 -2.73 -4.11
CA HIS A 18 1.34 -1.63 -4.28
C HIS A 18 0.19 -2.00 -5.21
N ILE A 19 -0.90 -1.24 -5.10
CA ILE A 19 -2.03 -1.33 -6.01
C ILE A 19 -2.17 -0.02 -6.78
N LEU A 20 -2.65 -0.15 -8.03
CA LEU A 20 -3.10 0.96 -8.83
C LEU A 20 -4.62 0.89 -8.97
N VAL A 21 -5.25 2.05 -9.12
CA VAL A 21 -6.66 2.17 -9.48
C VAL A 21 -6.80 3.04 -10.70
N THR A 22 -7.69 2.65 -11.61
CA THR A 22 -7.99 3.47 -12.78
C THR A 22 -8.93 4.60 -12.37
N TYR A 23 -8.50 5.84 -12.55
CA TYR A 23 -9.29 7.04 -12.31
C TYR A 23 -9.19 7.95 -13.52
N LEU A 24 -10.32 8.36 -14.08
CA LEU A 24 -10.40 9.15 -15.33
C LEU A 24 -9.63 8.55 -16.52
N GLY A 25 -9.47 7.22 -16.55
CA GLY A 25 -8.76 6.51 -17.61
C GLY A 25 -7.24 6.38 -17.40
N GLU A 26 -6.72 6.91 -16.29
CA GLU A 26 -5.30 6.78 -15.91
C GLU A 26 -5.15 5.86 -14.71
N ASP A 27 -4.12 5.01 -14.72
CA ASP A 27 -3.78 4.16 -13.58
C ASP A 27 -2.99 4.98 -12.57
N MET A 28 -3.63 5.26 -11.43
CA MET A 28 -3.04 6.00 -10.33
C MET A 28 -2.70 5.10 -9.14
N PRO A 29 -1.59 5.35 -8.44
CA PRO A 29 -1.30 4.66 -7.19
C PRO A 29 -2.36 4.95 -6.12
N LYS A 30 -2.67 3.95 -5.29
CA LYS A 30 -3.64 4.11 -4.20
C LYS A 30 -3.07 3.69 -2.85
N TYR A 31 -2.65 2.44 -2.72
CA TYR A 31 -2.04 1.92 -1.50
C TYR A 31 -0.70 1.25 -1.79
N ARG A 32 0.19 1.31 -0.81
CA ARG A 32 1.50 0.66 -0.82
C ARG A 32 1.75 0.02 0.54
N VAL A 33 2.16 -1.23 0.51
CA VAL A 33 2.69 -1.97 1.65
C VAL A 33 4.22 -1.93 1.54
N LEU A 34 4.89 -1.61 2.63
CA LEU A 34 6.33 -1.41 2.69
C LEU A 34 6.91 -2.11 3.92
N GLY A 35 8.09 -2.70 3.80
CA GLY A 35 8.84 -3.12 4.98
C GLY A 35 9.06 -1.93 5.92
N ASN A 36 8.76 -2.10 7.21
CA ASN A 36 8.76 -1.00 8.16
C ASN A 36 10.16 -0.35 8.25
N PRO A 37 10.32 0.94 7.91
CA PRO A 37 11.63 1.59 7.98
C PRO A 37 12.11 1.81 9.42
N ASP A 38 11.18 1.86 10.38
CA ASP A 38 11.45 2.19 11.79
C ASP A 38 11.59 0.96 12.69
N GLY A 39 11.49 -0.26 12.15
CA GLY A 39 11.59 -1.48 12.93
C GLY A 39 11.16 -2.73 12.20
N GLU A 40 10.70 -3.72 12.96
CA GLU A 40 10.18 -4.97 12.39
C GLU A 40 8.76 -4.79 11.83
N GLY A 41 8.40 -5.65 10.87
CA GLY A 41 7.07 -5.71 10.30
C GLY A 41 6.90 -4.89 9.02
N TRP A 42 5.64 -4.58 8.71
CA TRP A 42 5.22 -3.94 7.46
C TRP A 42 4.24 -2.82 7.75
N VAL A 43 4.36 -1.72 7.04
CA VAL A 43 3.48 -0.55 7.17
C VAL A 43 2.64 -0.36 5.92
N LEU A 44 1.48 0.28 6.10
CA LEU A 44 0.60 0.66 5.01
C LEU A 44 0.72 2.16 4.76
N ALA A 45 0.92 2.53 3.50
CA ALA A 45 0.90 3.90 3.02
C ALA A 45 -0.23 4.10 2.02
N SER A 46 -0.86 5.28 2.07
CA SER A 46 -1.82 5.75 1.08
C SER A 46 -1.20 6.81 0.20
N TYR A 47 -1.56 6.80 -1.08
CA TYR A 47 -1.14 7.83 -2.01
C TYR A 47 -2.06 9.04 -1.90
N ASP A 48 -1.48 10.21 -1.64
CA ASP A 48 -2.17 11.49 -1.68
C ASP A 48 -2.01 12.10 -3.09
N THR A 49 -3.12 12.22 -3.81
CA THR A 49 -3.13 12.77 -5.18
C THR A 49 -2.88 14.27 -5.23
N PHE A 50 -3.09 15.00 -4.12
CA PHE A 50 -2.84 16.43 -4.05
C PHE A 50 -1.34 16.74 -3.92
N THR A 51 -0.61 15.96 -3.13
CA THR A 51 0.84 16.13 -2.92
C THR A 51 1.67 15.31 -3.90
N GLY A 52 1.12 14.21 -4.43
CA GLY A 52 1.85 13.27 -5.29
C GLY A 52 2.75 12.32 -4.51
N GLU A 53 2.53 12.17 -3.20
CA GLU A 53 3.39 11.40 -2.30
C GLU A 53 2.63 10.29 -1.58
N TYR A 54 3.36 9.26 -1.15
CA TYR A 54 2.84 8.27 -0.21
C TYR A 54 3.02 8.77 1.21
N THR A 55 1.95 8.72 1.99
CA THR A 55 1.97 9.02 3.43
C THR A 55 1.55 7.79 4.22
N ALA A 56 2.04 7.67 5.46
CA ALA A 56 1.61 6.59 6.35
C ALA A 56 0.09 6.63 6.51
N TYR A 57 -0.58 5.51 6.22
CA TYR A 57 -2.03 5.42 6.34
C TYR A 57 -2.45 5.48 7.82
N ASN A 58 -1.68 4.81 8.67
CA ASN A 58 -1.76 4.89 10.13
C ASN A 58 -0.41 4.46 10.72
N GLU A 59 0.22 5.34 11.49
CA GLU A 59 1.56 5.12 12.08
C GLU A 59 1.56 4.00 13.14
N GLU A 60 0.42 3.70 13.76
CA GLU A 60 0.30 2.63 14.76
C GLU A 60 0.03 1.26 14.12
N LEU A 61 -0.26 1.23 12.81
CA LEU A 61 -0.66 0.02 12.11
C LEU A 61 0.55 -0.66 11.47
N VAL A 62 1.14 -1.58 12.22
CA VAL A 62 2.25 -2.44 11.78
C VAL A 62 1.77 -3.88 11.67
N PHE A 63 2.04 -4.50 10.52
CA PHE A 63 1.68 -5.88 10.20
C PHE A 63 2.87 -6.82 10.31
N THR A 64 2.60 -8.09 10.58
CA THR A 64 3.65 -9.11 10.72
C THR A 64 4.18 -9.55 9.36
N SER A 65 3.35 -9.49 8.32
CA SER A 65 3.68 -9.91 6.96
C SER A 65 3.04 -8.98 5.92
N PRO A 66 3.57 -8.94 4.69
CA PRO A 66 2.93 -8.14 3.65
C PRO A 66 1.59 -8.74 3.24
N GLU A 67 1.40 -10.07 3.35
CA GLU A 67 0.12 -10.75 3.09
C GLU A 67 -0.99 -10.26 4.00
N GLU A 68 -0.72 -10.11 5.29
CA GLU A 68 -1.66 -9.57 6.28
C GLU A 68 -2.05 -8.13 5.95
N ALA A 69 -1.08 -7.30 5.59
CA ALA A 69 -1.33 -5.91 5.20
C ALA A 69 -2.20 -5.81 3.93
N LYS A 70 -1.94 -6.67 2.93
CA LYS A 70 -2.74 -6.75 1.71
C LYS A 70 -4.17 -7.18 1.99
N GLU A 71 -4.35 -8.20 2.84
CA GLU A 71 -5.67 -8.66 3.25
C GLU A 71 -6.46 -7.57 3.98
N TYR A 72 -5.79 -6.81 4.85
CA TYR A 72 -6.41 -5.65 5.49
C TYR A 72 -6.92 -4.63 4.46
N VAL A 73 -6.10 -4.28 3.47
CA VAL A 73 -6.51 -3.37 2.39
C VAL A 73 -7.68 -3.93 1.59
N ASP A 74 -7.59 -5.18 1.16
CA ASP A 74 -8.58 -5.82 0.29
C ASP A 74 -9.93 -6.04 1.00
N THR A 75 -9.94 -6.23 2.32
CA THR A 75 -11.15 -6.51 3.09
C THR A 75 -11.72 -5.29 3.83
N LYS A 76 -10.90 -4.33 4.25
CA LYS A 76 -11.33 -3.18 5.06
C LYS A 76 -11.38 -1.88 4.28
N LEU A 77 -10.51 -1.69 3.29
CA LEU A 77 -10.36 -0.40 2.61
C LEU A 77 -10.88 -0.38 1.18
N ASN A 78 -10.99 -1.54 0.53
CA ASN A 78 -11.50 -1.68 -0.84
C ASN A 78 -12.90 -2.33 -0.91
N ASN A 79 -13.59 -2.46 0.23
CA ASN A 79 -14.96 -3.00 0.30
C ASN A 79 -16.01 -1.97 -0.15
#